data_AF-A0A520VBA0-F1
#
_entry.id   AF-A0A520VBA0-F1
#
_cell.length_a   1.000
_cell.length_b   1.000
_cell.length_c   1.000
_cell.angle_alpha   90.00
_cell.angle_beta   90.00
_cell.angle_gamma   90.00
#
_symmetry.space_group_name_H-M   'P 1'
#
loop_
_entity.id
_entity.type
_entity.pdbx_description
1 polymer ?
#
loop_
_entity_poly.entity_id
_entity_poly.type
_entity_poly.pdbx_seq_one_letter_code
_entity_poly.pdbx_strand_id
1 'polypeptide(L)'
;MLNSCSWLSKEWEDRPKWLMPDTVESKDVNPTASSNTVLVSGFNLSSSQSEVKKKISNGGLKYEKSQNDKKDKLVSFSFGGTLINLPNQFNYSSSNSTVNFFEGSILSTRVIFNAINEENLEVIVNSLYNVLIENYSNPDSENSIYSFQTYKWDNENLEIFLSVDEENKRVLITEINSQLEETRSFKEFKNKYIEQYQTYDEEVKYGKPNR
;
A
#
# COMPACT_ATOMS: atom_id res chain seq x y z
N MET A 1 -57.49 22.28 13.42
CA MET A 1 -56.30 22.75 12.69
C MET A 1 -55.19 21.75 13.00
N LEU A 2 -54.84 20.91 12.02
CA LEU A 2 -53.75 19.93 12.14
C LEU A 2 -52.53 20.53 11.43
N ASN A 3 -51.53 20.92 12.22
CA ASN A 3 -50.24 21.38 11.69
C ASN A 3 -49.50 20.17 11.09
N SER A 4 -49.26 20.24 9.78
CA SER A 4 -48.41 19.30 9.05
C SER A 4 -46.95 19.52 9.45
N CYS A 5 -46.33 18.51 10.07
CA CYS A 5 -44.88 18.45 10.18
C CYS A 5 -44.31 17.99 8.82
N SER A 6 -43.96 18.94 7.95
CA SER A 6 -43.12 18.66 6.78
C SER A 6 -41.65 18.91 7.15
N TRP A 7 -41.00 17.90 7.73
CA TRP A 7 -39.54 17.87 7.91
C TRP A 7 -38.89 17.02 6.81
N LEU A 8 -39.19 17.33 5.55
CA LEU A 8 -38.32 16.95 4.45
C LEU A 8 -37.49 18.19 4.14
N SER A 9 -36.32 18.28 4.77
CA SER A 9 -35.33 19.28 4.37
C SER A 9 -34.95 18.99 2.93
N LYS A 10 -35.16 20.00 2.06
CA LYS A 10 -34.78 19.99 0.64
C LYS A 10 -33.30 19.73 0.38
N GLU A 11 -32.46 19.64 1.42
CA GLU A 11 -31.03 19.43 1.32
C GLU A 11 -30.63 17.99 0.95
N TRP A 12 -31.56 17.03 0.97
CA TRP A 12 -31.26 15.64 0.56
C TRP A 12 -31.28 15.40 -0.96
N GLU A 13 -31.82 16.32 -1.75
CA GLU A 13 -31.81 16.22 -3.22
C GLU A 13 -30.53 16.81 -3.85
N ASP A 14 -29.78 17.63 -3.12
CA ASP A 14 -28.47 18.17 -3.53
C ASP A 14 -27.31 17.23 -3.14
N ARG A 15 -27.44 15.94 -3.45
CA ARG A 15 -26.26 15.07 -3.43
C ARG A 15 -25.24 15.65 -4.41
N PRO A 16 -23.96 15.82 -4.04
CA PRO A 16 -22.92 16.03 -5.04
C PRO A 16 -23.02 14.85 -5.99
N LYS A 17 -23.31 15.12 -7.26
CA LYS A 17 -23.00 14.16 -8.33
C LYS A 17 -21.48 14.01 -8.30
N TRP A 18 -20.98 13.12 -7.45
CA TRP A 18 -19.87 12.30 -7.86
C TRP A 18 -20.37 11.62 -9.13
N LEU A 19 -20.19 12.30 -10.25
CA LEU A 19 -19.97 11.64 -11.51
C LEU A 19 -18.87 10.64 -11.15
N MET A 20 -19.24 9.36 -11.13
CA MET A 20 -18.26 8.36 -11.51
C MET A 20 -17.57 8.96 -12.73
N PRO A 21 -16.23 8.97 -12.82
CA PRO A 21 -15.63 9.30 -14.10
C PRO A 21 -16.36 8.38 -15.08
N ASP A 22 -17.19 8.99 -15.95
CA ASP A 22 -17.68 8.31 -17.13
C ASP A 22 -16.41 7.70 -17.70
N THR A 23 -16.50 6.47 -18.18
CA THR A 23 -15.44 5.85 -18.98
C THR A 23 -15.13 6.82 -20.12
N VAL A 24 -14.30 7.82 -19.84
CA VAL A 24 -13.68 8.71 -20.79
C VAL A 24 -12.85 7.70 -21.52
N GLU A 25 -13.25 7.47 -22.77
CA GLU A 25 -12.49 6.71 -23.74
C GLU A 25 -11.04 6.87 -23.38
N SER A 26 -10.48 5.78 -22.84
CA SER A 26 -9.09 5.70 -22.50
C SER A 26 -8.39 6.18 -23.75
N LYS A 27 -7.77 7.37 -23.69
CA LYS A 27 -6.70 7.67 -24.63
C LYS A 27 -5.86 6.42 -24.60
N ASP A 28 -5.62 5.83 -25.76
CA ASP A 28 -4.68 4.73 -25.97
C ASP A 28 -3.30 5.19 -25.46
N VAL A 29 -3.14 5.21 -24.15
CA VAL A 29 -1.88 5.09 -23.47
C VAL A 29 -1.70 3.60 -23.45
N ASN A 30 -1.01 3.10 -24.47
CA ASN A 30 -0.46 1.76 -24.49
C ASN A 30 0.04 1.45 -23.06
N PRO A 31 -0.65 0.58 -22.29
CA PRO A 31 -0.14 0.17 -21.00
C PRO A 31 0.88 -0.91 -21.31
N THR A 32 2.01 -0.52 -21.86
CA THR A 32 3.25 -1.21 -21.49
C THR A 32 3.57 -0.76 -20.07
N ALA A 33 2.70 -1.12 -19.12
CA ALA A 33 3.13 -1.38 -17.76
C ALA A 33 4.25 -2.40 -17.94
N SER A 34 5.49 -1.92 -17.83
CA SER A 34 6.67 -2.75 -17.91
C SER A 34 6.43 -3.92 -16.98
N SER A 35 6.21 -5.10 -17.54
CA SER A 35 5.90 -6.34 -16.82
C SER A 35 7.08 -6.84 -15.97
N ASN A 36 8.13 -6.02 -15.88
CA ASN A 36 9.42 -6.32 -15.32
C ASN A 36 9.98 -5.21 -14.41
N THR A 37 9.12 -4.41 -13.77
CA THR A 37 9.58 -3.43 -12.78
C THR A 37 10.13 -4.15 -11.56
N VAL A 38 11.45 -4.17 -11.45
CA VAL A 38 12.18 -4.68 -10.28
C VAL A 38 12.20 -3.59 -9.22
N LEU A 39 11.64 -3.92 -8.07
CA LEU A 39 11.60 -3.11 -6.88
C LEU A 39 12.96 -3.12 -6.17
N VAL A 40 13.26 -2.07 -5.42
CA VAL A 40 14.48 -1.98 -4.60
C VAL A 40 14.50 -3.07 -3.54
N SER A 41 13.33 -3.46 -3.01
CA SER A 41 13.17 -4.65 -2.14
C SER A 41 13.62 -5.98 -2.78
N GLY A 42 13.93 -5.97 -4.07
CA GLY A 42 14.39 -7.11 -4.84
C GLY A 42 13.24 -7.93 -5.43
N PHE A 43 11.98 -7.56 -5.24
CA PHE A 43 10.85 -8.25 -5.86
C PHE A 43 10.49 -7.63 -7.21
N ASN A 44 9.80 -8.37 -8.06
CA ASN A 44 9.19 -7.80 -9.25
C ASN A 44 7.70 -7.64 -8.98
N LEU A 45 7.11 -6.50 -9.32
CA LEU A 45 5.70 -6.20 -9.08
C LEU A 45 4.75 -7.25 -9.67
N SER A 46 5.15 -7.89 -10.77
CA SER A 46 4.40 -8.98 -11.43
C SER A 46 4.60 -10.36 -10.81
N SER A 47 5.44 -10.49 -9.76
CA SER A 47 5.76 -11.77 -9.14
C SER A 47 4.53 -12.36 -8.44
N SER A 48 4.28 -13.63 -8.69
CA SER A 48 3.27 -14.42 -7.99
C SER A 48 3.70 -14.75 -6.55
N GLN A 49 2.74 -15.12 -5.72
CA GLN A 49 3.02 -15.61 -4.36
C GLN A 49 3.98 -16.81 -4.33
N SER A 50 3.93 -17.68 -5.35
CA SER A 50 4.82 -18.85 -5.45
C SER A 50 6.27 -18.44 -5.72
N GLU A 51 6.46 -17.46 -6.61
CA GLU A 51 7.79 -16.93 -6.93
C GLU A 51 8.40 -16.17 -5.77
N VAL A 52 7.61 -15.36 -5.06
CA VAL A 52 8.07 -14.66 -3.85
C VAL A 52 8.51 -15.65 -2.77
N LYS A 53 7.73 -16.70 -2.51
CA LYS A 53 8.13 -17.76 -1.56
C LYS A 53 9.45 -18.41 -1.96
N LYS A 54 9.59 -18.79 -3.24
CA LYS A 54 10.83 -19.38 -3.75
C LYS A 54 12.00 -18.41 -3.59
N LYS A 55 11.82 -17.13 -3.88
CA LYS A 55 12.88 -16.12 -3.76
C LYS A 55 13.34 -15.93 -2.31
N ILE A 56 12.40 -15.88 -1.37
CA ILE A 56 12.70 -15.80 0.07
C ILE A 56 13.46 -17.06 0.54
N SER A 57 12.97 -18.25 0.17
CA SER A 57 13.62 -19.52 0.54
C SER A 57 15.00 -19.69 -0.11
N ASN A 58 15.17 -19.26 -1.36
CA ASN A 58 16.47 -19.26 -2.05
C ASN A 58 17.47 -18.30 -1.39
N GLY A 59 16.99 -17.22 -0.79
CA GLY A 59 17.80 -16.33 0.06
C GLY A 59 18.15 -16.92 1.44
N GLY A 60 17.72 -18.14 1.74
CA GLY A 60 17.95 -18.79 3.03
C GLY A 60 17.08 -18.26 4.17
N LEU A 61 16.06 -17.44 3.86
CA LEU A 61 15.20 -16.80 4.84
C LEU A 61 13.94 -17.62 5.10
N LYS A 62 13.48 -17.62 6.36
CA LYS A 62 12.19 -18.19 6.76
C LYS A 62 11.13 -17.10 6.75
N TYR A 63 9.96 -17.41 6.22
CA TYR A 63 8.83 -16.50 6.20
C TYR A 63 7.65 -17.02 7.01
N GLU A 64 6.87 -16.09 7.53
CA GLU A 64 5.58 -16.31 8.15
C GLU A 64 4.49 -15.79 7.22
N LYS A 65 3.51 -16.64 6.92
CA LYS A 65 2.33 -16.25 6.14
C LYS A 65 1.23 -15.83 7.12
N SER A 66 0.69 -14.63 6.94
CA SER A 66 -0.57 -14.23 7.54
C SER A 66 -1.61 -13.94 6.45
N GLN A 67 -2.88 -14.15 6.78
CA GLN A 67 -3.99 -13.87 5.89
C GLN A 67 -5.06 -13.14 6.69
N ASN A 68 -5.51 -11.99 6.19
CA ASN A 68 -6.55 -11.20 6.84
C ASN A 68 -7.85 -11.29 6.02
N ASP A 69 -8.73 -12.17 6.45
CA ASP A 69 -10.01 -12.39 5.77
C ASP A 69 -11.01 -11.24 5.99
N LYS A 70 -10.76 -10.33 6.93
CA LYS A 70 -11.63 -9.17 7.22
C LYS A 70 -11.31 -7.94 6.37
N LYS A 71 -10.10 -7.86 5.80
CA LYS A 71 -9.65 -6.77 4.93
C LYS A 71 -9.36 -7.32 3.53
N ASP A 72 -10.43 -7.63 2.80
CA ASP A 72 -10.42 -8.04 1.39
C ASP A 72 -9.38 -9.12 1.01
N LYS A 73 -9.16 -10.11 1.90
CA LYS A 73 -8.26 -11.25 1.67
C LYS A 73 -6.81 -10.86 1.39
N LEU A 74 -6.28 -9.88 2.12
CA LEU A 74 -4.85 -9.58 2.10
C LEU A 74 -4.05 -10.79 2.56
N VAL A 75 -3.05 -11.17 1.76
CA VAL A 75 -2.08 -12.21 2.10
C VAL A 75 -0.73 -11.54 2.30
N SER A 76 -0.14 -11.70 3.48
CA SER A 76 1.13 -11.07 3.82
C SER A 76 2.18 -12.15 4.12
N PHE A 77 3.38 -11.96 3.60
CA PHE A 77 4.56 -12.75 3.94
C PHE A 77 5.55 -11.85 4.67
N SER A 78 5.81 -12.15 5.93
CA SER A 78 6.79 -11.42 6.76
C SER A 78 8.00 -12.32 7.00
N PHE A 79 9.21 -11.76 6.92
CA PHE A 79 10.43 -12.52 7.15
C PHE A 79 11.51 -11.64 7.79
N GLY A 80 12.31 -12.24 8.66
CA GLY A 80 13.51 -11.60 9.20
C GLY A 80 14.60 -11.54 8.14
N GLY A 81 15.26 -10.39 8.03
CA GLY A 81 16.25 -10.11 7.00
C GLY A 81 15.72 -9.24 5.86
N THR A 82 16.56 -9.10 4.84
CA THR A 82 16.26 -8.36 3.61
C THR A 82 16.82 -9.11 2.40
N LEU A 83 16.16 -8.97 1.25
CA LEU A 83 16.67 -9.41 -0.05
C LEU A 83 17.33 -8.26 -0.83
N ILE A 84 17.33 -7.07 -0.25
CA ILE A 84 18.06 -5.90 -0.77
C ILE A 84 19.55 -6.26 -0.76
N ASN A 85 20.12 -6.44 -1.95
CA ASN A 85 21.55 -6.72 -2.10
C ASN A 85 22.33 -5.40 -2.18
N LEU A 86 22.63 -4.81 -1.01
CA LEU A 86 23.51 -3.65 -0.88
C LEU A 86 24.80 -4.06 -0.15
N PRO A 87 25.68 -4.85 -0.80
CA PRO A 87 26.88 -5.34 -0.15
C PRO A 87 27.77 -4.17 0.28
N ASN A 88 28.11 -4.14 1.58
CA ASN A 88 29.08 -3.25 2.22
C ASN A 88 28.74 -1.75 2.28
N GLN A 89 27.49 -1.33 2.08
CA GLN A 89 27.13 0.09 2.20
C GLN A 89 26.90 0.53 3.66
N PHE A 90 26.32 -0.33 4.50
CA PHE A 90 26.05 -0.01 5.90
C PHE A 90 25.80 -1.27 6.75
N ASN A 91 26.00 -1.14 8.05
CA ASN A 91 25.62 -2.15 9.03
C ASN A 91 24.27 -1.80 9.67
N TYR A 92 23.53 -2.80 10.13
CA TYR A 92 22.26 -2.62 10.85
C TYR A 92 22.13 -3.68 11.95
N SER A 93 21.36 -3.40 13.01
CA SER A 93 21.18 -4.32 14.14
C SER A 93 20.26 -5.48 13.79
N SER A 94 19.19 -5.19 13.04
CA SER A 94 18.25 -6.17 12.51
C SER A 94 17.49 -5.58 11.33
N SER A 95 16.97 -6.45 10.47
CA SER A 95 16.07 -6.06 9.39
C SER A 95 14.88 -6.99 9.32
N ASN A 96 13.74 -6.45 8.88
CA ASN A 96 12.51 -7.20 8.68
C ASN A 96 11.89 -6.76 7.37
N SER A 97 11.38 -7.72 6.60
CA SER A 97 10.72 -7.46 5.34
C SER A 97 9.31 -8.01 5.35
N THR A 98 8.41 -7.36 4.62
CA THR A 98 7.03 -7.77 4.45
C THR A 98 6.61 -7.58 3.01
N VAL A 99 5.94 -8.57 2.43
CA VAL A 99 5.34 -8.49 1.10
C VAL A 99 3.85 -8.77 1.24
N ASN A 100 3.05 -7.79 0.85
CA ASN A 100 1.59 -7.88 0.87
C ASN A 100 1.07 -8.15 -0.53
N PHE A 101 0.07 -9.01 -0.61
CA PHE A 101 -0.62 -9.40 -1.83
C PHE A 101 -2.10 -9.06 -1.72
N PHE A 102 -2.63 -8.58 -2.83
CA PHE A 102 -4.06 -8.41 -3.04
C PHE A 102 -4.46 -9.13 -4.33
N GLU A 103 -5.45 -10.02 -4.24
CA GLU A 103 -5.96 -10.81 -5.38
C GLU A 103 -4.89 -11.59 -6.18
N GLY A 104 -3.78 -11.94 -5.53
CA GLY A 104 -2.69 -12.71 -6.14
C GLY A 104 -1.54 -11.87 -6.69
N SER A 105 -1.70 -10.55 -6.78
CA SER A 105 -0.68 -9.59 -7.22
C SER A 105 -0.01 -8.90 -6.03
N ILE A 106 1.24 -8.45 -6.19
CA ILE A 106 1.93 -7.68 -5.14
C ILE A 106 1.24 -6.31 -5.00
N LEU A 107 0.78 -6.06 -3.79
CA LEU A 107 0.22 -4.78 -3.38
C LEU A 107 1.31 -3.86 -2.86
N SER A 108 2.14 -4.35 -1.95
CA SER A 108 3.20 -3.54 -1.36
C SER A 108 4.34 -4.39 -0.86
N THR A 109 5.55 -3.85 -0.93
CA THR A 109 6.72 -4.36 -0.22
C THR A 109 7.10 -3.36 0.86
N ARG A 110 7.61 -3.86 1.98
CA ARG A 110 8.18 -3.05 3.05
C ARG A 110 9.44 -3.70 3.55
N VAL A 111 10.50 -2.92 3.68
CA VAL A 111 11.75 -3.34 4.30
C VAL A 111 12.08 -2.35 5.41
N ILE A 112 12.37 -2.89 6.59
CA ILE A 112 12.69 -2.13 7.80
C ILE A 112 14.14 -2.46 8.19
N PHE A 113 14.93 -1.42 8.43
CA PHE A 113 16.27 -1.51 8.99
C PHE A 113 16.28 -0.82 10.35
N ASN A 114 16.74 -1.53 11.37
CA ASN A 114 16.98 -0.95 12.69
C ASN A 114 18.46 -0.57 12.79
N ALA A 115 18.75 0.69 13.04
CA ALA A 115 20.12 1.17 13.24
C ALA A 115 20.68 0.70 14.58
N ILE A 116 22.01 0.75 14.72
CA ILE A 116 22.72 0.44 15.97
C ILE A 116 22.75 1.67 16.89
N ASN A 117 22.93 2.86 16.29
CA ASN A 117 22.99 4.16 16.95
C ASN A 117 22.58 5.27 15.94
N GLU A 118 22.61 6.53 16.37
CA GLU A 118 22.20 7.68 15.53
C GLU A 118 23.16 7.94 14.35
N GLU A 119 24.47 7.84 14.56
CA GLU A 119 25.45 8.00 13.46
C GLU A 119 25.23 6.93 12.37
N ASN A 120 24.96 5.69 12.79
CA ASN A 120 24.65 4.60 11.88
C ASN A 120 23.30 4.80 11.18
N LEU A 121 22.32 5.41 11.84
CA LEU A 121 21.03 5.75 11.23
C LEU A 121 21.26 6.67 10.02
N GLU A 122 22.04 7.74 10.18
CA GLU A 122 22.34 8.68 9.10
C GLU A 122 23.04 7.98 7.91
N VAL A 123 23.99 7.08 8.19
CA VAL A 123 24.67 6.30 7.14
C VAL A 123 23.69 5.39 6.39
N ILE A 124 22.76 4.73 7.09
CA ILE A 124 21.71 3.91 6.47
C ILE A 124 20.81 4.79 5.59
N VAL A 125 20.31 5.92 6.12
CA VAL A 125 19.43 6.84 5.40
C VAL A 125 20.10 7.33 4.13
N ASN A 126 21.33 7.86 4.21
CA ASN A 126 22.06 8.37 3.06
C ASN A 126 22.31 7.29 1.99
N SER A 127 22.66 6.08 2.41
CA SER A 127 22.90 4.97 1.48
C SER A 127 21.61 4.57 0.76
N LEU A 128 20.51 4.41 1.49
CA LEU A 128 19.22 4.05 0.92
C LEU A 128 18.64 5.17 0.04
N TYR A 129 18.82 6.42 0.45
CA TYR A 129 18.42 7.59 -0.32
C TYR A 129 19.16 7.65 -1.66
N ASN A 130 20.47 7.42 -1.67
CA ASN A 130 21.26 7.37 -2.91
C ASN A 130 20.79 6.25 -3.84
N VAL A 131 20.52 5.06 -3.30
CA VAL A 131 19.97 3.94 -4.08
C VAL A 131 18.63 4.31 -4.70
N LEU A 132 17.75 4.97 -3.94
CA LEU A 132 16.45 5.41 -4.46
C LEU A 132 16.59 6.48 -5.53
N ILE A 133 17.53 7.42 -5.38
CA ILE A 133 17.83 8.42 -6.42
C ILE A 133 18.35 7.76 -7.70
N GLU A 134 19.25 6.79 -7.58
CA GLU A 134 19.81 6.08 -8.74
C GLU A 134 18.73 5.29 -9.50
N ASN A 135 17.70 4.78 -8.81
CA ASN A 135 16.63 4.00 -9.42
C ASN A 135 15.43 4.84 -9.89
N TYR A 136 15.10 5.93 -9.18
CA TYR A 136 13.85 6.67 -9.34
C TYR A 136 14.02 8.18 -9.49
N SER A 137 15.25 8.70 -9.59
CA SER A 137 15.56 10.14 -9.59
C SER A 137 15.21 10.84 -8.26
N ASN A 138 15.15 12.17 -8.25
CA ASN A 138 14.87 12.94 -7.02
C ASN A 138 13.44 12.68 -6.51
N PRO A 139 13.21 12.73 -5.18
CA PRO A 139 11.87 12.60 -4.62
C PRO A 139 10.95 13.75 -5.07
N ASP A 140 9.68 13.43 -5.27
CA ASP A 140 8.62 14.39 -5.62
C ASP A 140 8.18 15.23 -4.43
N SER A 141 8.29 14.67 -3.22
CA SER A 141 8.00 15.41 -2.00
C SER A 141 8.78 14.89 -0.79
N GLU A 142 8.95 15.79 0.18
CA GLU A 142 9.52 15.54 1.48
C GLU A 142 8.58 16.09 2.55
N ASN A 143 8.39 15.33 3.62
CA ASN A 143 7.60 15.75 4.77
C ASN A 143 8.29 15.32 6.07
N SER A 144 8.17 16.15 7.09
CA SER A 144 8.68 15.88 8.43
C SER A 144 7.60 16.16 9.48
N ILE A 145 7.29 15.16 10.31
CA ILE A 145 6.33 15.26 11.41
C ILE A 145 6.98 14.71 12.67
N TYR A 146 7.26 15.59 13.65
CA TYR A 146 7.99 15.23 14.88
C TYR A 146 9.36 14.58 14.56
N SER A 147 9.61 13.38 15.09
CA SER A 147 10.79 12.55 14.89
C SER A 147 10.73 11.69 13.61
N PHE A 148 9.71 11.91 12.75
CA PHE A 148 9.54 11.19 11.50
C PHE A 148 9.86 12.08 10.30
N GLN A 149 10.74 11.61 9.43
CA GLN A 149 10.97 12.20 8.11
C GLN A 149 10.53 11.21 7.04
N THR A 150 9.93 11.69 5.95
CA THR A 150 9.48 10.83 4.85
C THR A 150 9.74 11.51 3.51
N TYR A 151 10.39 10.78 2.61
CA TYR A 151 10.59 11.15 1.22
C TYR A 151 9.69 10.28 0.34
N LYS A 152 9.02 10.87 -0.65
CA LYS A 152 8.08 10.20 -1.55
C LYS A 152 8.56 10.31 -2.99
N TRP A 153 8.46 9.20 -3.73
CA TRP A 153 8.56 9.15 -5.19
C TRP A 153 7.27 8.61 -5.78
N ASP A 154 6.76 9.28 -6.81
CA ASP A 154 5.58 8.91 -7.58
C ASP A 154 6.01 8.49 -8.98
N ASN A 155 6.20 7.18 -9.17
CA ASN A 155 6.65 6.61 -10.44
C ASN A 155 5.51 5.85 -11.13
N GLU A 156 4.67 6.60 -11.84
CA GLU A 156 3.47 6.11 -12.55
C GLU A 156 2.52 5.32 -11.64
N ASN A 157 2.69 3.99 -11.59
CA ASN A 157 1.84 3.05 -10.87
C ASN A 157 2.49 2.56 -9.57
N LEU A 158 3.63 3.13 -9.19
CA LEU A 158 4.42 2.77 -8.03
C LEU A 158 4.69 4.00 -7.18
N GLU A 159 4.19 4.01 -5.95
CA GLU A 159 4.59 4.99 -4.94
C GLU A 159 5.70 4.38 -4.07
N ILE A 160 6.79 5.11 -3.88
CA ILE A 160 7.90 4.71 -3.01
C ILE A 160 8.02 5.70 -1.86
N PHE A 161 8.22 5.19 -0.66
CA PHE A 161 8.42 5.96 0.56
C PHE A 161 9.70 5.52 1.24
N LEU A 162 10.60 6.47 1.50
CA LEU A 162 11.68 6.32 2.47
C LEU A 162 11.27 7.04 3.74
N SER A 163 10.97 6.30 4.80
CA SER A 163 10.56 6.86 6.09
C SER A 163 11.64 6.63 7.15
N VAL A 164 12.01 7.68 7.87
CA VAL A 164 12.98 7.67 8.95
C VAL A 164 12.25 7.93 10.25
N ASP A 165 12.43 7.05 11.23
CA ASP A 165 11.95 7.19 12.60
C ASP A 165 13.18 7.38 13.49
N GLU A 166 13.49 8.64 13.80
CA GLU A 166 14.68 9.01 14.57
C GLU A 166 14.60 8.52 16.02
N GLU A 167 13.40 8.54 16.60
CA GLU A 167 13.15 8.16 17.99
C GLU A 167 13.44 6.67 18.21
N ASN A 168 12.98 5.81 17.28
CA ASN A 168 13.19 4.37 17.35
C ASN A 168 14.42 3.90 16.56
N LYS A 169 15.14 4.82 15.91
CA LYS A 169 16.33 4.56 15.09
C LYS A 169 16.03 3.54 13.99
N ARG A 170 14.96 3.78 13.24
CA ARG A 170 14.50 2.89 12.15
C ARG A 170 14.42 3.61 10.83
N VAL A 171 14.71 2.89 9.76
CA VAL A 171 14.48 3.33 8.39
C VAL A 171 13.59 2.31 7.69
N LEU A 172 12.60 2.80 6.97
CA LEU A 172 11.64 2.00 6.25
C LEU A 172 11.66 2.39 4.78
N ILE A 173 11.76 1.38 3.91
CA ILE A 173 11.43 1.53 2.49
C ILE A 173 10.09 0.84 2.28
N THR A 174 9.10 1.58 1.82
CA THR A 174 7.79 1.02 1.43
C THR A 174 7.57 1.31 -0.04
N GLU A 175 7.21 0.30 -0.82
CA GLU A 175 6.89 0.43 -2.24
C GLU A 175 5.46 -0.10 -2.43
N ILE A 176 4.57 0.71 -3.02
CA ILE A 176 3.14 0.45 -3.11
C ILE A 176 2.69 0.51 -4.56
N ASN A 177 2.02 -0.53 -5.03
CA ASN A 177 1.31 -0.52 -6.30
C ASN A 177 0.06 0.37 -6.17
N SER A 178 0.15 1.63 -6.63
CA SER A 178 -0.90 2.63 -6.42
C SER A 178 -2.22 2.23 -7.07
N GLN A 179 -2.19 1.75 -8.31
CA GLN A 179 -3.39 1.28 -9.02
C GLN A 179 -4.09 0.13 -8.29
N LEU A 180 -3.31 -0.82 -7.76
CA LEU A 180 -3.86 -1.95 -7.03
C LEU A 180 -4.40 -1.53 -5.65
N GLU A 181 -3.74 -0.56 -5.00
CA GLU A 181 -4.16 0.00 -3.72
C GLU A 181 -5.45 0.82 -3.84
N GLU A 182 -5.62 1.60 -4.92
CA GLU A 182 -6.88 2.27 -5.24
C GLU A 182 -8.02 1.26 -5.46
N THR A 183 -7.75 0.21 -6.24
CA THR A 183 -8.72 -0.87 -6.49
C THR A 183 -9.12 -1.57 -5.19
N ARG A 184 -8.15 -1.89 -4.34
CA ARG A 184 -8.38 -2.48 -3.01
C ARG A 184 -9.23 -1.56 -2.15
N SER A 185 -8.84 -0.29 -2.04
CA SER A 185 -9.52 0.71 -1.20
C SER A 185 -10.96 0.93 -1.65
N PHE A 186 -11.20 0.94 -2.96
CA PHE A 186 -12.55 1.02 -3.51
C PHE A 186 -13.40 -0.22 -3.19
N LYS A 187 -12.82 -1.42 -3.27
CA LYS A 187 -13.51 -2.67 -2.86
C LYS A 187 -13.83 -2.65 -1.35
N GLU A 188 -12.89 -2.23 -0.50
CA GLU A 188 -13.10 -2.09 0.94
C GLU A 188 -14.26 -1.11 1.22
N PHE A 189 -14.26 0.04 0.55
CA PHE A 189 -15.31 1.04 0.64
C PHE A 189 -16.67 0.50 0.21
N LYS A 190 -16.75 -0.16 -0.95
CA LYS A 190 -17.99 -0.76 -1.47
C LYS A 190 -18.56 -1.81 -0.51
N ASN A 191 -17.72 -2.72 -0.02
CA ASN A 191 -18.12 -3.77 0.92
C ASN A 191 -18.65 -3.18 2.23
N LYS A 192 -18.00 -2.12 2.73
CA LYS A 192 -18.38 -1.48 3.99
C LYS A 192 -19.62 -0.60 3.88
N TYR A 193 -19.77 0.16 2.80
CA TYR A 193 -20.78 1.24 2.74
C TYR A 193 -21.82 1.08 1.65
N ILE A 194 -21.60 0.29 0.61
CA ILE A 194 -22.59 0.13 -0.45
C ILE A 194 -23.41 -1.13 -0.16
N GLU A 195 -22.76 -2.27 0.06
CA GLU A 195 -23.48 -3.53 0.29
C GLU A 195 -24.22 -3.53 1.62
N GLN A 196 -23.64 -2.97 2.69
CA GLN A 196 -24.32 -2.84 3.99
C GLN A 196 -25.54 -1.92 3.96
N TYR A 197 -25.49 -0.83 3.18
CA TYR A 197 -26.60 0.12 3.11
C TYR A 197 -27.68 -0.34 2.13
N GLN A 198 -27.30 -1.00 1.03
CA GLN A 198 -28.26 -1.66 0.15
C GLN A 198 -29.01 -2.79 0.88
N THR A 199 -28.32 -3.63 1.65
CA THR A 199 -29.00 -4.65 2.47
C THR A 199 -29.89 -4.02 3.55
N TYR A 200 -29.49 -2.90 4.16
CA TYR A 200 -30.34 -2.18 5.10
C TYR A 200 -31.62 -1.63 4.42
N ASP A 201 -31.49 -0.95 3.29
CA ASP A 201 -32.64 -0.40 2.56
C ASP A 201 -33.57 -1.51 2.04
N GLU A 202 -33.01 -2.66 1.64
CA GLU A 202 -33.78 -3.84 1.26
C GLU A 202 -34.48 -4.50 2.46
N GLU A 203 -33.83 -4.64 3.61
CA GLU A 203 -34.45 -5.12 4.85
C GLU A 203 -35.58 -4.19 5.32
N VAL A 204 -35.43 -2.88 5.14
CA VAL A 204 -36.45 -1.87 5.47
C VAL A 204 -37.61 -1.90 4.46
N LYS A 205 -37.34 -2.08 3.17
CA LYS A 205 -38.37 -2.11 2.11
C LYS A 205 -39.13 -3.42 2.01
N TYR A 206 -38.46 -4.55 2.18
CA TYR A 206 -39.03 -5.88 1.93
C TYR A 206 -39.31 -6.68 3.21
N GLY A 207 -38.91 -6.15 4.37
CA GLY A 207 -39.01 -6.84 5.66
C GLY A 207 -37.99 -7.98 5.77
N LYS A 208 -37.58 -8.30 7.02
CA LYS A 208 -36.65 -9.41 7.27
C LYS A 208 -37.21 -10.71 6.67
N PRO A 209 -36.45 -11.43 5.83
CA PRO A 209 -36.87 -12.76 5.41
C PRO A 209 -36.89 -13.66 6.65
N ASN A 210 -38.06 -14.20 6.98
CA ASN A 210 -38.20 -15.21 8.02
C ASN A 210 -37.44 -16.47 7.58
N ARG A 211 -36.50 -16.90 8.43
CA ARG A 211 -35.85 -18.22 8.35
C ARG A 211 -36.85 -19.35 8.48
#